data_AF-A0A382ZQQ4-F1
#
_entry.id   AF-A0A382ZQQ4-F1
#
_cell.length_a   1.000
_cell.length_b   1.000
_cell.length_c   1.000
_cell.angle_alpha   90.00
_cell.angle_beta   90.00
_cell.angle_gamma   90.00
#
_symmetry.space_group_name_H-M   'P 1'
#
loop_
_entity.id
_entity.type
_entity.pdbx_description
1 polymer ?
#
loop_
_entity_poly.entity_id
_entity_poly.type
_entity_poly.pdbx_seq_one_letter_code
_entity_poly.pdbx_strand_id
1 'polypeptide(L)'
;MSNEQWASQHELAINSYKLTKESRSSNKDKGRLSAKERRKDMLGRILTPHEKRVISLRFGIGTDNTLTLEEVGKSMGLTRERIRQIEQKALNKLRDHPSLKFLKDYLD
;
A
#
# COMPACT_ATOMS: atom_id res chain seq x y z
N MET A 1 39.24 -47.44 -11.45
CA MET A 1 39.11 -46.34 -12.43
C MET A 1 37.80 -45.63 -12.13
N SER A 2 37.89 -44.31 -11.98
CA SER A 2 36.77 -43.44 -11.60
C SER A 2 35.61 -43.57 -12.58
N ASN A 3 34.38 -43.53 -12.07
CA ASN A 3 33.23 -43.06 -12.84
C ASN A 3 32.42 -42.07 -12.01
N GLU A 4 33.13 -41.18 -11.32
CA GLU A 4 32.68 -39.80 -11.21
C GLU A 4 32.64 -39.26 -12.65
N GLN A 5 31.45 -39.06 -13.23
CA GLN A 5 31.15 -37.98 -14.20
C GLN A 5 29.82 -38.11 -14.97
N TRP A 6 29.02 -39.17 -14.82
CA TRP A 6 27.83 -39.36 -15.68
C TRP A 6 26.46 -38.98 -15.12
N ALA A 7 26.37 -38.39 -13.93
CA ALA A 7 25.10 -37.87 -13.41
C ALA A 7 24.85 -36.38 -13.79
N SER A 8 25.60 -35.80 -14.72
CA SER A 8 25.68 -34.33 -14.87
C SER A 8 24.99 -33.71 -16.08
N GLN A 9 24.24 -34.45 -16.91
CA GLN A 9 23.48 -33.84 -18.04
C GLN A 9 21.97 -34.07 -17.96
N HIS A 10 21.52 -35.23 -17.47
CA HIS A 10 20.08 -35.54 -17.46
C HIS A 10 19.34 -34.92 -16.26
N GLU A 11 19.95 -34.88 -15.07
CA GLU A 11 19.30 -34.27 -13.89
C GLU A 11 19.18 -32.74 -14.00
N LEU A 12 20.12 -32.07 -14.69
CA LEU A 12 20.05 -30.63 -14.96
C LEU A 12 18.87 -30.27 -15.88
N ALA A 13 18.56 -31.12 -16.87
CA ALA A 13 17.44 -30.90 -17.78
C ALA A 13 16.08 -31.06 -17.09
N ILE A 14 15.94 -32.05 -16.19
CA ILE A 14 14.70 -32.28 -15.44
C ILE A 14 14.45 -31.15 -14.42
N ASN A 15 15.50 -30.67 -13.73
CA ASN A 15 15.36 -29.55 -12.81
C ASN A 15 15.13 -28.21 -13.53
N SER A 16 15.73 -28.00 -14.70
CA SER A 16 15.45 -26.83 -15.56
C SER A 16 13.98 -26.77 -16.01
N TYR A 17 13.39 -27.92 -16.38
CA TYR A 17 11.98 -27.98 -16.79
C TYR A 17 11.00 -27.79 -15.62
N LYS A 18 11.38 -28.18 -14.39
CA LYS A 18 10.57 -27.96 -13.18
C LYS A 18 10.65 -26.52 -12.67
N LEU A 19 11.79 -25.85 -12.80
CA LEU A 19 11.96 -24.47 -12.30
C LEU A 19 11.14 -23.41 -13.06
N THR A 20 10.68 -23.70 -14.28
CA THR A 20 9.93 -22.72 -15.10
C THR A 20 8.41 -22.79 -14.91
N LYS A 21 7.88 -23.84 -14.27
CA LYS A 21 6.43 -23.99 -14.01
C LYS A 21 6.01 -23.43 -12.66
N GLU A 22 6.87 -23.46 -11.64
CA GLU A 22 6.60 -22.80 -10.34
C GLU A 22 6.63 -21.26 -10.44
N SER A 23 7.34 -20.67 -11.40
CA SER A 23 7.43 -19.21 -11.56
C SER A 23 6.24 -18.57 -12.29
N ARG A 24 5.26 -19.36 -12.77
CA ARG A 24 4.05 -18.84 -13.44
C ARG A 24 2.81 -18.78 -12.53
N SER A 25 2.96 -19.02 -11.23
CA SER A 25 1.85 -18.97 -10.25
C SER A 25 1.92 -17.78 -9.28
N SER A 26 2.11 -16.56 -9.79
CA SER A 26 1.82 -15.33 -9.01
C SER A 26 1.27 -14.17 -9.83
N ASN A 27 0.65 -14.47 -10.98
CA ASN A 27 0.03 -13.44 -11.82
C ASN A 27 -1.43 -13.77 -12.19
N LYS A 28 -2.24 -14.16 -11.19
CA LYS A 28 -3.67 -14.44 -11.42
C LYS A 28 -4.67 -13.84 -10.42
N ASP A 29 -4.21 -13.05 -9.44
CA ASP A 29 -5.09 -12.34 -8.48
C ASP A 29 -4.89 -10.81 -8.48
N LYS A 30 -4.47 -10.20 -9.60
CA LYS A 30 -4.50 -8.72 -9.76
C LYS A 30 -5.92 -8.20 -10.02
N GLY A 31 -6.91 -8.77 -9.33
CA GLY A 31 -8.28 -8.83 -9.81
C GLY A 31 -9.36 -8.35 -8.84
N ARG A 32 -9.02 -7.68 -7.74
CA ARG A 32 -9.91 -6.79 -6.96
C ARG A 32 -9.12 -6.24 -5.78
N LEU A 33 -8.59 -5.03 -5.94
CA LEU A 33 -8.19 -4.25 -4.76
C LEU A 33 -9.43 -4.13 -3.86
N SER A 34 -9.30 -4.49 -2.59
CA SER A 34 -10.38 -4.29 -1.62
C SER A 34 -10.77 -2.81 -1.62
N ALA A 35 -12.02 -2.50 -1.24
CA ALA A 35 -12.47 -1.11 -1.17
C ALA A 35 -11.51 -0.24 -0.31
N LYS A 36 -10.90 -0.82 0.72
CA LYS A 36 -9.88 -0.19 1.58
C LYS A 36 -8.60 0.14 0.79
N GLU A 37 -8.07 -0.81 0.02
CA GLU A 37 -6.85 -0.61 -0.77
C GLU A 37 -7.05 0.38 -1.92
N ARG A 38 -8.22 0.34 -2.58
CA ARG A 38 -8.58 1.32 -3.63
C ARG A 38 -8.58 2.75 -3.08
N ARG A 39 -9.14 2.97 -1.89
CA ARG A 39 -9.10 4.28 -1.22
C ARG A 39 -7.67 4.70 -0.91
N LYS A 40 -6.87 3.80 -0.34
CA LYS A 40 -5.46 4.08 0.01
C LYS A 40 -4.60 4.42 -1.22
N ASP A 41 -4.81 3.74 -2.34
CA ASP A 41 -4.14 4.04 -3.60
C ASP A 41 -4.52 5.43 -4.10
N MET A 42 -5.83 5.72 -4.12
CA MET A 42 -6.36 7.00 -4.60
C MET A 42 -5.84 8.19 -3.80
N LEU A 43 -5.79 8.09 -2.47
CA LEU A 43 -5.18 9.12 -1.62
C LEU A 43 -3.71 9.36 -1.99
N GLY A 44 -2.97 8.31 -2.34
CA GLY A 44 -1.56 8.41 -2.74
C GLY A 44 -1.32 9.15 -4.05
N ARG A 45 -2.35 9.29 -4.91
CA ARG A 45 -2.24 10.04 -6.16
C ARG A 45 -2.44 11.55 -5.99
N ILE A 46 -3.06 11.96 -4.88
CA ILE A 46 -3.53 13.34 -4.66
C ILE A 46 -2.77 14.01 -3.52
N LEU A 47 -2.51 13.27 -2.44
CA LEU A 47 -1.83 13.78 -1.26
C LEU A 47 -0.33 13.53 -1.31
N THR A 48 0.41 14.45 -0.71
CA THR A 48 1.84 14.23 -0.42
C THR A 48 2.01 13.08 0.60
N PRO A 49 3.20 12.46 0.70
CA PRO A 49 3.44 11.37 1.65
C PRO A 49 3.09 11.74 3.11
N HIS A 50 3.37 12.97 3.54
CA HIS A 50 3.04 13.47 4.87
C HIS A 50 1.54 13.63 5.08
N GLU A 51 0.85 14.27 4.13
CA GLU A 51 -0.61 14.44 4.16
C GLU A 51 -1.32 13.08 4.16
N LYS A 52 -0.88 12.17 3.28
CA LYS A 52 -1.39 10.79 3.21
C LYS A 52 -1.22 10.08 4.54
N ARG A 53 -0.05 10.20 5.18
CA ARG A 53 0.22 9.55 6.47
C ARG A 53 -0.70 10.07 7.56
N VAL A 54 -0.88 11.39 7.66
CA VAL A 54 -1.79 12.02 8.64
C VAL A 54 -3.22 11.53 8.40
N ILE A 55 -3.73 11.62 7.17
CA ILE A 55 -5.09 11.19 6.84
C ILE A 55 -5.30 9.68 7.05
N SER A 56 -4.33 8.84 6.66
CA SER A 56 -4.41 7.39 6.90
C SER A 56 -4.51 7.04 8.38
N LEU A 57 -3.73 7.70 9.23
CA LEU A 57 -3.74 7.46 10.67
C LEU A 57 -5.00 8.03 11.35
N ARG A 58 -5.45 9.22 10.93
CA ARG A 58 -6.65 9.86 11.50
C ARG A 58 -7.93 9.11 11.17
N PHE A 59 -8.09 8.68 9.92
CA PHE A 59 -9.34 8.09 9.42
C PHE A 59 -9.28 6.56 9.27
N GLY A 60 -8.21 5.93 9.75
CA GLY A 60 -8.04 4.48 9.66
C GLY A 60 -7.98 3.94 8.22
N ILE A 61 -7.45 4.74 7.29
CA ILE A 61 -7.43 4.36 5.87
C ILE A 61 -6.23 3.45 5.60
N GLY A 62 -6.51 2.14 5.60
CA GLY A 62 -5.53 1.08 5.42
C GLY A 62 -5.01 0.47 6.73
N THR A 63 -5.42 1.01 7.87
CA THR A 63 -5.21 0.46 9.21
C THR A 63 -6.52 0.64 9.95
N ASP A 64 -7.19 -0.41 10.42
CA ASP A 64 -8.56 -0.32 10.99
C ASP A 64 -8.67 0.50 12.29
N ASN A 65 -7.60 1.17 12.70
CA ASN A 65 -7.50 2.02 13.87
C ASN A 65 -7.45 3.50 13.45
N THR A 66 -8.30 4.30 14.09
CA THR A 66 -8.26 5.77 14.01
C THR A 66 -7.44 6.31 15.18
N LEU A 67 -6.66 7.36 14.93
CA LEU A 67 -5.86 8.03 15.95
C LEU A 67 -6.33 9.48 16.15
N THR A 68 -6.13 10.01 17.35
CA THR A 68 -6.33 11.43 17.65
C THR A 68 -5.21 12.29 17.05
N LEU A 69 -5.45 13.60 16.89
CA LEU A 69 -4.41 14.54 16.45
C LEU A 69 -3.16 14.51 17.33
N GLU A 70 -3.33 14.24 18.62
CA GLU A 70 -2.23 14.16 19.58
C GLU A 70 -1.41 12.88 19.39
N GLU A 71 -2.06 11.73 19.20
CA GLU A 71 -1.38 10.45 18.94
C GLU A 71 -0.65 10.45 17.59
N VAL A 72 -1.27 11.02 16.55
CA VAL A 72 -0.60 11.22 15.25
C VAL A 72 0.59 12.16 15.41
N GLY A 73 0.45 13.23 16.19
CA GLY A 73 1.54 14.15 16.49
C GLY A 73 2.71 13.44 17.16
N LYS A 74 2.43 12.65 18.21
CA LYS A 74 3.43 11.81 18.90
C LYS A 74 4.12 10.83 17.94
N SER A 75 3.36 10.14 17.08
CA SER A 75 3.93 9.21 16.09
C SER A 75 4.79 9.88 15.02
N MET A 76 4.54 11.15 14.70
CA MET A 76 5.26 11.87 13.64
C MET A 76 6.30 12.88 14.17
N GLY A 77 6.44 13.00 15.50
CA GLY A 77 7.32 13.99 16.13
C GLY A 77 6.87 15.44 15.88
N LEU A 78 5.57 15.67 15.72
CA LEU A 78 4.98 16.98 15.40
C LEU A 78 3.99 17.42 16.49
N THR A 79 3.83 18.74 16.62
CA THR A 79 2.81 19.28 17.53
C THR A 79 1.40 18.98 17.03
N ARG A 80 0.43 18.91 17.95
CA ARG A 80 -0.99 18.73 17.63
C ARG A 80 -1.49 19.75 16.59
N GLU A 81 -1.12 21.01 16.76
CA GLU A 81 -1.53 22.07 15.84
C GLU A 81 -0.91 21.89 14.44
N ARG A 82 0.34 21.42 14.36
CA ARG A 82 0.94 21.11 13.08
C ARG A 82 0.20 19.98 12.35
N ILE A 83 -0.21 18.94 13.07
CA ILE A 83 -1.05 17.87 12.51
C ILE A 83 -2.39 18.42 12.03
N ARG A 84 -3.05 19.27 12.82
CA ARG A 84 -4.31 19.93 12.44
C ARG A 84 -4.16 20.72 11.14
N GLN A 85 -3.08 21.48 10.98
CA GLN A 85 -2.79 22.23 9.75
C GLN A 85 -2.61 21.31 8.54
N ILE A 86 -1.85 20.22 8.70
CA ILE A 86 -1.63 19.23 7.63
C ILE A 86 -2.95 18.53 7.26
N GLU A 87 -3.75 18.16 8.25
CA GLU A 87 -5.07 17.56 8.07
C GLU A 87 -5.98 18.51 7.27
N GLN A 88 -6.11 19.77 7.68
CA GLN A 88 -6.90 20.77 6.96
C GLN A 88 -6.43 20.96 5.51
N LYS A 89 -5.11 21.04 5.29
CA LYS A 89 -4.54 21.15 3.95
C LYS A 89 -4.86 19.93 3.08
N ALA A 90 -4.76 18.73 3.66
CA ALA A 90 -5.10 17.50 2.96
C ALA A 90 -6.60 17.44 2.64
N LEU A 91 -7.47 17.74 3.61
CA LEU A 91 -8.93 17.74 3.42
C LEU A 91 -9.36 18.72 2.32
N ASN A 92 -8.78 19.92 2.27
CA ASN A 92 -9.05 20.87 1.20
C ASN A 92 -8.69 20.30 -0.18
N LYS A 93 -7.50 19.68 -0.31
CA LYS A 93 -7.10 19.01 -1.55
C LYS A 93 -8.04 17.87 -1.95
N LEU A 94 -8.51 17.10 -0.97
CA LEU A 94 -9.45 15.99 -1.22
C LEU A 94 -10.82 16.52 -1.67
N ARG A 95 -11.30 17.61 -1.05
CA ARG A 95 -12.58 18.25 -1.35
C ARG A 95 -12.61 18.87 -2.76
N ASP A 96 -11.52 19.49 -3.17
CA ASP A 96 -11.44 20.19 -4.46
C ASP A 96 -11.21 19.24 -5.64
N HIS A 97 -10.80 17.99 -5.38
CA HIS A 97 -10.47 17.03 -6.43
C HIS A 97 -11.73 16.35 -7.01
N PRO A 98 -12.01 16.45 -8.33
CA PRO A 98 -13.25 15.95 -8.95
C PRO A 98 -13.50 14.45 -8.73
N SER A 99 -12.42 13.66 -8.69
CA SER A 99 -12.53 12.21 -8.53
C SER A 99 -12.94 11.77 -7.13
N LEU A 100 -12.82 12.63 -6.10
CA LEU A 100 -13.06 12.29 -4.69
C LEU A 100 -14.40 12.76 -4.14
N LYS A 101 -15.32 13.26 -4.99
CA LYS A 101 -16.67 13.66 -4.56
C LYS A 101 -17.38 12.57 -3.76
N PHE A 102 -17.15 11.30 -4.08
CA PHE A 102 -17.74 10.15 -3.36
C PHE A 102 -17.13 9.88 -1.98
N LEU A 103 -15.94 10.43 -1.69
CA LEU A 103 -15.26 10.25 -0.41
C LEU A 103 -15.69 11.30 0.62
N LYS A 104 -16.45 12.31 0.20
CA LYS A 104 -16.94 13.40 1.04
C LYS A 104 -17.77 12.88 2.21
N ASP A 105 -18.69 11.96 1.93
CA ASP A 105 -19.60 11.37 2.94
C ASP A 105 -18.86 10.53 4.00
N TYR A 106 -17.60 10.19 3.78
CA TYR A 106 -16.77 9.42 4.73
C TYR A 106 -15.86 10.33 5.57
N LEU A 107 -15.73 11.60 5.20
CA LEU A 107 -14.81 12.57 5.82
C LEU A 107 -15.53 13.69 6.59
N ASP A 108 -16.85 13.82 6.43
CA ASP A 108 -17.73 14.60 7.32
C ASP A 108 -17.97 13.86 8.64
#